data_AF-K9VY34-F1
#
_entry.id   AF-K9VY34-F1
#
_cell.length_a   1.000
_cell.length_b   1.000
_cell.length_c   1.000
_cell.angle_alpha   90.00
_cell.angle_beta   90.00
_cell.angle_gamma   90.00
#
_symmetry.space_group_name_H-M   'P 1'
#
loop_
_entity.id
_entity.type
_entity.pdbx_description
1 polymer ?
#
loop_
_entity_poly.entity_id
_entity_poly.type
_entity_poly.pdbx_seq_one_letter_code
_entity_poly.pdbx_strand_id
1 'polypeptide(L)'
;MVAKDKFHAVVRIALEKEQWKITDDPLRLEVGGTKFEIDLGAEQLLAADRGEEKIAVEIKTFLSDSPLTDYHAALGQFLNYRLALEISEPNRILYLAVPIAVYESFLSGNLPRFQLRDIRLK
;
A
#
# COMPACT_ATOMS: atom_id res chain seq x y z
N MET A 1 -4.87 -8.91 15.12
CA MET A 1 -5.91 -8.00 14.57
C MET A 1 -5.76 -6.57 15.09
N VAL A 2 -5.85 -6.32 16.40
CA VAL A 2 -5.89 -4.97 16.99
C VAL A 2 -4.83 -3.97 16.47
N ALA A 3 -3.59 -4.41 16.24
CA ALA A 3 -2.55 -3.53 15.73
C ALA A 3 -2.80 -3.10 14.28
N LYS A 4 -3.15 -4.04 13.38
CA LYS A 4 -3.44 -3.75 11.97
C LYS A 4 -4.61 -2.77 11.84
N ASP A 5 -5.67 -2.99 12.63
CA ASP A 5 -6.86 -2.12 12.64
C ASP A 5 -6.53 -0.68 13.09
N LYS A 6 -5.58 -0.52 14.03
CA LYS A 6 -5.11 0.81 14.46
C LYS A 6 -4.34 1.53 13.37
N PHE A 7 -3.39 0.87 12.70
CA PHE A 7 -2.63 1.52 11.61
C PHE A 7 -3.53 1.90 10.44
N HIS A 8 -4.51 1.04 10.12
CA HIS A 8 -5.53 1.34 9.12
C HIS A 8 -6.33 2.59 9.46
N ALA A 9 -6.86 2.67 10.68
CA ALA A 9 -7.59 3.85 11.15
C ALA A 9 -6.72 5.12 11.12
N VAL A 10 -5.46 5.03 11.52
CA VAL A 10 -4.53 6.18 11.50
C VAL A 10 -4.31 6.70 10.08
N VAL A 11 -4.06 5.80 9.11
CA VAL A 11 -3.84 6.19 7.71
C VAL A 11 -5.11 6.79 7.12
N ARG A 12 -6.26 6.17 7.36
CA ARG A 12 -7.56 6.71 6.93
C ARG A 12 -7.82 8.12 7.46
N ILE A 13 -7.65 8.32 8.77
CA ILE A 13 -7.85 9.63 9.41
C ILE A 13 -6.86 10.66 8.85
N ALA A 14 -5.60 10.27 8.59
CA ALA A 14 -4.61 11.16 8.00
C ALA A 14 -5.01 11.61 6.58
N LEU A 15 -5.48 10.67 5.75
CA LEU A 15 -6.00 10.97 4.42
C LEU A 15 -7.20 11.93 4.48
N GLU A 16 -8.19 11.63 5.32
CA GLU A 16 -9.39 12.47 5.49
C GLU A 16 -9.04 13.89 5.96
N LYS A 17 -8.06 14.05 6.87
CA LYS A 17 -7.56 15.36 7.31
C LYS A 17 -6.88 16.16 6.20
N GLU A 18 -6.21 15.47 5.29
CA GLU A 18 -5.58 16.05 4.09
C GLU A 18 -6.56 16.20 2.91
N GLN A 19 -7.86 16.17 3.21
CA GLN A 19 -8.98 16.36 2.27
C GLN A 19 -9.08 15.29 1.18
N TRP A 20 -8.51 14.12 1.41
CA TRP A 20 -8.78 12.96 0.57
C TRP A 20 -10.15 12.37 0.93
N LYS A 21 -10.95 12.11 -0.09
CA LYS A 21 -12.22 11.40 0.06
C LYS A 21 -11.95 9.91 -0.11
N ILE A 22 -12.14 9.13 0.96
CA ILE A 22 -12.10 7.66 0.87
C ILE A 22 -13.26 7.19 -0.03
N THR A 23 -12.93 6.44 -1.09
CA THR A 23 -13.93 5.89 -2.02
C THR A 23 -14.21 4.42 -1.73
N ASP A 24 -13.19 3.65 -1.35
CA ASP A 24 -13.28 2.21 -1.11
C ASP A 24 -12.36 1.79 0.03
N ASP A 25 -12.88 0.93 0.91
CA ASP A 25 -12.21 0.40 2.08
C ASP A 25 -12.82 -0.97 2.43
N PRO A 26 -12.32 -2.09 1.85
CA PRO A 26 -11.18 -2.19 0.93
C PRO A 26 -11.53 -1.91 -0.54
N LEU A 27 -10.56 -1.40 -1.30
CA LEU A 27 -10.55 -1.41 -2.76
C LEU A 27 -10.38 -2.85 -3.28
N ARG A 28 -11.38 -3.32 -4.03
CA ARG A 28 -11.36 -4.64 -4.67
C ARG A 28 -10.98 -4.51 -6.14
N LEU A 29 -9.92 -5.19 -6.54
CA LEU A 29 -9.45 -5.23 -7.91
C LEU A 29 -9.78 -6.58 -8.56
N GLU A 30 -10.27 -6.54 -9.79
CA GLU A 30 -10.54 -7.72 -10.61
C GLU A 30 -9.86 -7.55 -11.97
N VAL A 31 -9.07 -8.54 -12.38
CA VAL A 31 -8.32 -8.50 -13.65
C VAL A 31 -8.40 -9.87 -14.31
N GLY A 32 -8.84 -9.90 -15.57
CA GLY A 32 -8.89 -11.13 -16.37
C GLY A 32 -9.75 -12.25 -15.76
N GLY A 33 -10.81 -11.89 -15.03
CA GLY A 33 -11.70 -12.84 -14.33
C GLY A 33 -11.11 -13.40 -13.02
N THR A 34 -9.92 -12.94 -12.62
CA THR A 34 -9.31 -13.26 -11.33
C THR A 34 -9.50 -12.09 -10.38
N LYS A 35 -10.15 -12.32 -9.24
CA LYS A 35 -10.18 -11.35 -8.14
C LYS A 35 -8.82 -11.32 -7.47
N PHE A 36 -8.24 -10.14 -7.31
CA PHE A 36 -6.95 -9.96 -6.61
C PHE A 36 -7.06 -10.15 -5.09
N GLU A 37 -8.21 -10.61 -4.58
CA GLU A 37 -8.41 -11.02 -3.19
C GLU A 37 -7.83 -12.41 -2.87
N ILE A 38 -7.45 -13.22 -3.86
CA ILE A 38 -7.40 -14.69 -3.66
C ILE A 38 -6.25 -15.19 -2.77
N ASP A 39 -5.11 -14.51 -2.61
CA ASP A 39 -4.03 -15.11 -1.78
C ASP A 39 -3.03 -14.14 -1.12
N LEU A 40 -3.32 -12.83 -1.10
CA LEU A 40 -2.43 -11.84 -0.48
C LEU A 40 -2.66 -11.64 1.03
N GLY A 41 -3.25 -12.62 1.71
CA GLY A 41 -3.31 -12.66 3.17
C GLY A 41 -4.01 -11.46 3.82
N ALA A 42 -5.27 -11.18 3.47
CA ALA A 42 -6.17 -10.27 4.20
C ALA A 42 -5.69 -8.81 4.43
N GLU A 43 -4.71 -8.33 3.66
CA GLU A 43 -4.26 -6.93 3.77
C GLU A 43 -5.10 -6.03 2.86
N GLN A 44 -5.65 -4.95 3.44
CA GLN A 44 -6.68 -4.12 2.81
C GLN A 44 -6.06 -2.91 2.11
N LEU A 45 -6.42 -2.73 0.83
CA LEU A 45 -6.01 -1.57 0.03
C LEU A 45 -7.06 -0.46 0.21
N LEU A 46 -6.64 0.74 0.57
CA LEU A 46 -7.54 1.91 0.66
C LEU A 46 -7.58 2.65 -0.67
N ALA A 47 -8.76 3.02 -1.14
CA ALA A 47 -8.90 3.95 -2.26
C ALA A 47 -9.30 5.34 -1.75
N ALA A 48 -8.65 6.37 -2.26
CA ALA A 48 -9.01 7.73 -1.96
C ALA A 48 -8.79 8.65 -3.17
N ASP A 49 -9.64 9.67 -3.29
CA ASP A 49 -9.59 10.63 -4.38
C ASP A 49 -9.59 12.07 -3.84
N ARG A 50 -8.88 12.97 -4.50
CA ARG A 50 -8.85 14.42 -4.19
C ARG A 50 -8.80 15.22 -5.48
N GLY A 51 -9.96 15.70 -5.92
CA GLY A 51 -10.09 16.35 -7.22
C GLY A 51 -9.86 15.34 -8.35
N GLU A 52 -8.85 15.60 -9.18
CA GLU A 52 -8.45 14.71 -10.29
C GLU A 52 -7.44 13.64 -9.84
N GLU A 53 -6.86 13.78 -8.64
CA GLU A 53 -5.91 12.82 -8.10
C GLU A 53 -6.63 11.62 -7.51
N LYS A 54 -6.26 10.41 -7.94
CA LYS A 54 -6.74 9.14 -7.38
C LYS A 54 -5.57 8.35 -6.84
N ILE A 55 -5.72 7.83 -5.63
CA ILE A 55 -4.70 6.99 -5.00
C ILE A 55 -5.29 5.67 -4.51
N ALA A 56 -4.42 4.67 -4.50
CA ALA A 56 -4.58 3.45 -3.72
C ALA A 56 -3.47 3.43 -2.66
N VAL A 57 -3.77 3.04 -1.43
CA VAL A 57 -2.81 3.03 -0.32
C VAL A 57 -2.76 1.65 0.30
N GLU A 58 -1.62 0.98 0.15
CA GLU A 58 -1.32 -0.28 0.82
C GLU A 58 -0.64 0.01 2.16
N ILE A 59 -1.18 -0.51 3.26
CA ILE A 59 -0.71 -0.19 4.61
C ILE A 59 0.12 -1.36 5.16
N LYS A 60 1.38 -1.12 5.48
CA LYS A 60 2.30 -2.11 6.05
C LYS A 60 2.80 -1.69 7.41
N THR A 61 2.66 -2.60 8.37
CA THR A 61 2.98 -2.31 9.78
C THR A 61 4.39 -2.72 10.19
N PHE A 62 5.04 -3.61 9.43
CA PHE A 62 6.40 -4.11 9.69
C PHE A 62 6.61 -4.58 11.16
N LEU A 63 5.65 -5.33 11.69
CA LEU A 63 5.63 -5.77 13.09
C LEU A 63 6.32 -7.13 13.33
N SER A 64 6.82 -7.80 12.28
CA SER A 64 7.49 -9.08 12.47
C SER A 64 8.92 -8.91 13.02
N ASP A 65 9.50 -10.02 13.50
CA ASP A 65 10.88 -10.05 13.98
C ASP A 65 11.90 -9.78 12.85
N SER A 66 11.48 -9.79 11.57
CA SER A 66 12.34 -9.58 10.40
C SER A 66 11.76 -8.52 9.46
N PRO A 67 12.18 -7.25 9.58
CA PRO A 67 11.79 -6.18 8.66
C PRO A 67 12.12 -6.47 7.19
N LEU A 68 13.16 -7.27 6.92
CA LEU A 68 13.53 -7.69 5.57
C LEU A 68 12.51 -8.67 4.97
N THR A 69 12.00 -9.60 5.77
CA THR A 69 10.96 -10.53 5.34
C THR A 69 9.66 -9.79 5.05
N ASP A 70 9.27 -8.87 5.94
CA ASP A 70 8.10 -8.00 5.74
C ASP A 70 8.25 -7.13 4.49
N TYR A 71 9.46 -6.63 4.22
CA TYR A 71 9.75 -5.87 3.02
C TYR A 71 9.58 -6.68 1.74
N HIS A 72 10.10 -7.90 1.67
CA HIS A 72 9.96 -8.74 0.48
C HIS A 72 8.49 -9.10 0.22
N ALA A 73 7.73 -9.40 1.27
CA ALA A 73 6.30 -9.63 1.16
C ALA A 73 5.54 -8.38 0.68
N ALA A 74 5.81 -7.22 1.27
CA ALA A 74 5.23 -5.95 0.87
C ALA A 74 5.57 -5.58 -0.57
N LEU A 75 6.82 -5.79 -1.00
CA LEU A 75 7.26 -5.51 -2.36
C LEU A 75 6.52 -6.37 -3.38
N GLY A 76 6.41 -7.68 -3.13
CA GLY A 76 5.68 -8.58 -4.02
C GLY A 76 4.21 -8.20 -4.16
N GLN A 77 3.57 -7.86 -3.03
CA GLN A 77 2.17 -7.42 -3.02
C GLN A 77 1.96 -6.09 -3.74
N PHE A 78 2.82 -5.10 -3.49
CA PHE A 78 2.78 -3.81 -4.16
C PHE A 78 2.89 -3.97 -5.68
N LEU A 79 3.84 -4.79 -6.15
CA LEU A 79 4.02 -5.05 -7.58
C LEU A 79 2.78 -5.67 -8.22
N ASN A 80 2.11 -6.60 -7.51
CA ASN A 80 0.87 -7.22 -7.97
C ASN A 80 -0.27 -6.20 -8.06
N TYR A 81 -0.47 -5.36 -7.04
CA TYR A 81 -1.51 -4.33 -7.07
C TYR A 81 -1.23 -3.25 -8.10
N ARG A 82 0.03 -2.86 -8.30
CA ARG A 82 0.38 -1.90 -9.34
C ARG A 82 -0.01 -2.43 -10.72
N LEU A 83 0.33 -3.69 -11.02
CA LEU A 83 -0.06 -4.31 -12.28
C LEU A 83 -1.59 -4.36 -12.44
N ALA A 84 -2.32 -4.68 -11.37
CA ALA A 84 -3.78 -4.71 -11.41
C ALA A 84 -4.39 -3.32 -11.65
N LEU A 85 -3.85 -2.28 -11.01
CA LEU A 85 -4.28 -0.90 -11.19
C LEU A 85 -3.93 -0.39 -12.60
N GLU A 86 -2.77 -0.72 -13.14
CA GLU A 86 -2.39 -0.38 -14.53
C GLU A 86 -3.42 -0.89 -15.55
N ILE A 87 -4.08 -2.02 -15.27
CA ILE A 87 -5.09 -2.59 -16.16
C ILE A 87 -6.50 -2.05 -15.87
N SER A 88 -6.89 -1.94 -14.59
CA SER A 88 -8.27 -1.63 -14.19
C SER A 88 -8.53 -0.14 -13.95
N GLU A 89 -7.59 0.57 -13.34
CA GLU A 89 -7.71 1.98 -12.98
C GLU A 89 -6.37 2.72 -13.21
N PRO A 90 -5.92 2.88 -14.48
CA PRO A 90 -4.55 3.32 -14.80
C PRO A 90 -4.19 4.73 -14.30
N ASN A 91 -5.20 5.55 -13.95
CA ASN A 91 -5.00 6.88 -13.40
C ASN A 91 -4.89 6.89 -11.87
N ARG A 92 -5.06 5.74 -11.20
CA ARG A 92 -4.94 5.61 -9.74
C ARG A 92 -3.51 5.25 -9.36
N ILE A 93 -2.85 6.12 -8.59
CA ILE A 93 -1.46 5.93 -8.17
C ILE A 93 -1.42 5.08 -6.90
N LEU A 94 -0.62 4.01 -6.90
CA LEU A 94 -0.40 3.17 -5.72
C LEU A 94 0.71 3.76 -4.82
N TYR A 95 0.42 3.86 -3.53
CA TYR A 95 1.32 4.29 -2.47
C TYR A 95 1.48 3.20 -1.40
N LEU A 96 2.68 3.12 -0.82
CA LEU A 96 2.95 2.24 0.33
C LEU A 96 3.05 3.05 1.63
N ALA A 97 2.03 2.94 2.49
CA ALA A 97 2.03 3.57 3.81
C ALA A 97 2.78 2.70 4.83
N VAL A 98 3.81 3.28 5.46
CA VAL A 98 4.66 2.62 6.46
C VAL A 98 4.88 3.52 7.68
N PRO A 99 5.12 2.97 8.87
CA PRO A 99 5.53 3.75 10.03
C PRO A 99 6.83 4.52 9.78
N ILE A 100 6.91 5.76 10.27
CA ILE A 100 8.11 6.60 10.10
C ILE A 100 9.37 5.93 10.65
N ALA A 101 9.26 5.23 11.79
CA ALA A 101 10.37 4.50 12.38
C ALA A 101 10.93 3.42 11.44
N VAL A 102 10.08 2.76 10.63
CA VAL A 102 10.49 1.75 9.64
C VAL A 102 11.16 2.43 8.45
N TYR A 103 10.60 3.56 8.01
CA TYR A 103 11.18 4.34 6.93
C TYR A 103 12.61 4.80 7.26
N GLU A 104 12.81 5.37 8.45
CA GLU A 104 14.10 5.89 8.89
C GLU A 104 15.11 4.78 9.21
N SER A 105 14.69 3.69 9.86
CA SER A 105 15.61 2.63 10.29
C SER A 105 15.95 1.60 9.23
N PHE A 106 15.02 1.29 8.31
CA PHE A 106 15.17 0.19 7.35
C PHE A 106 15.13 0.68 5.90
N LEU A 107 14.08 1.38 5.49
CA LEU A 107 13.89 1.75 4.07
C LEU A 107 14.87 2.83 3.59
N SER A 108 15.44 3.61 4.51
CA SER A 108 16.50 4.58 4.21
C SER A 108 17.88 3.94 4.01
N GLY A 109 18.02 2.63 4.29
CA GLY A 109 19.24 1.87 4.08
C GLY A 109 19.57 1.60 2.62
N ASN A 110 20.80 1.15 2.32
CA ASN A 110 21.32 1.04 0.96
C ASN A 110 20.42 0.20 0.03
N LEU A 111 20.19 -1.08 0.35
CA LEU A 111 19.49 -2.00 -0.56
C LEU A 111 18.01 -1.64 -0.81
N PRO A 112 17.17 -1.41 0.23
CA PRO A 112 15.78 -1.00 0.00
C PRO A 112 15.68 0.32 -0.78
N ARG A 113 16.58 1.28 -0.50
CA ARG A 113 16.58 2.58 -1.19
C ARG A 113 16.93 2.47 -2.67
N PHE A 114 17.84 1.58 -3.06
CA PHE A 114 18.11 1.31 -4.47
C PHE A 114 16.89 0.70 -5.16
N GLN A 115 16.24 -0.28 -4.53
CA GLN A 115 15.04 -0.93 -5.08
C GLN A 115 13.84 0.02 -5.17
N LEU A 116 13.63 0.90 -4.17
CA LEU A 116 12.61 1.94 -4.20
C LEU A 116 12.77 2.87 -5.42
N ARG A 117 14.01 3.21 -5.77
CA ARG A 117 14.33 4.06 -6.93
C ARG A 117 14.10 3.34 -8.25
N ASP A 118 14.58 2.10 -8.37
CA ASP A 118 14.48 1.34 -9.62
C ASP A 118 13.03 0.96 -9.95
N ILE A 119 12.26 0.63 -8.92
CA ILE A 119 10.87 0.17 -9.05
C ILE A 119 9.90 1.35 -9.09
N ARG A 120 10.36 2.60 -8.89
CA ARG A 120 9.53 3.82 -8.78
C ARG A 120 8.38 3.65 -7.79
N LEU A 121 8.71 3.10 -6.61
CA LEU A 121 7.79 3.05 -5.49
C LEU A 121 7.50 4.48 -5.03
N LYS A 122 6.22 4.84 -4.91
CA LYS A 122 5.75 6.15 -4.45
C LYS A 122 5.20 6.07 -3.04
#